data_AF-A0A353M1A0-F1
#
_entry.id   AF-A0A353M1A0-F1
#
_cell.length_a   1.000
_cell.length_b   1.000
_cell.length_c   1.000
_cell.angle_alpha   90.00
_cell.angle_beta   90.00
_cell.angle_gamma   90.00
#
_symmetry.space_group_name_H-M   'P 1'
#
loop_
_entity.id
_entity.type
_entity.pdbx_description
1 polymer ?
#
loop_
_entity_poly.entity_id
_entity_poly.type
_entity_poly.pdbx_seq_one_letter_code
_entity_poly.pdbx_strand_id
1 'polypeptide(L)'
;MVEPSVLIRGVHPSVRDELRDQLEELADVRFVVKDGVNLVVVVGGEDMVNAVTKDVEEILQQYQIVELRFPMGFEVDTQEVGEKALAILRSREGLGRGNYRNVTSAEYGEDLDAFLKTLVEMRDFLSSYASKVRITPASGVQLMVGERIVLDDQLIVEITGVFGGLVEGMIVEGSPVQSTDTLVQRGFRYLGEGELGEFVGDVEIENERYRLAYAVDESLRLLAELEELSIQASTAVDNAEAVLTTFQEALMQLEVLQVQMRQLNEGITSGETTSSGEQFLVSLLLNGVFQTLAQGVIHSGEESLESLQYLDIEEMRNSLNGISAQIANVQEIDVTAIMEQIGFVRDTLPDLNDAEIGQSIRLINTYLGGQVIPGERVQLLVQGSGVDEKALEKLFQEELQNPYMHTYFTSVGMVSPDARGEIFRILKEVRSIVAGMLSIIFTIIVLVLDHATIFSTLKYVRALKKPVRKRWMRLFNPLFLLGGTLGALILTSVYYLSRSQIPFFGGPVVVGLGFALGVLIVVFAERFSPVHSMELMAAQSLGLSNRQIMREVIIPPSRPGLLVMLNRFKKQF
;
A
#
# COMPACT_ATOMS: atom_id res chain seq x y z
N MET A 1 29.92 -11.26 12.00
CA MET A 1 30.44 -10.38 10.95
C MET A 1 29.57 -10.66 9.74
N VAL A 2 28.92 -9.65 9.17
CA VAL A 2 28.11 -9.82 7.95
C VAL A 2 29.09 -9.84 6.77
N GLU A 3 28.93 -10.80 5.88
CA GLU A 3 29.83 -10.97 4.74
C GLU A 3 29.50 -9.90 3.67
N PRO A 4 30.51 -9.23 3.08
CA PRO A 4 30.28 -8.23 2.05
C PRO A 4 29.62 -8.87 0.84
N SER A 5 28.63 -8.20 0.23
CA SER A 5 27.87 -8.78 -0.88
C SER A 5 27.52 -7.76 -1.97
N VAL A 6 27.31 -8.27 -3.19
CA VAL A 6 26.83 -7.53 -4.36
C VAL A 6 25.47 -8.10 -4.76
N LEU A 7 24.47 -7.23 -4.90
CA LEU A 7 23.10 -7.64 -5.24
C LEU A 7 22.83 -7.39 -6.72
N ILE A 8 22.51 -8.47 -7.45
CA ILE A 8 22.04 -8.41 -8.83
C ILE A 8 20.51 -8.55 -8.81
N ARG A 9 19.82 -7.51 -9.27
CA ARG A 9 18.36 -7.45 -9.28
C ARG A 9 17.77 -7.87 -10.61
N GLY A 10 16.61 -8.51 -10.55
CA GLY A 10 15.79 -8.78 -11.73
C GLY A 10 16.49 -9.71 -12.73
N VAL A 11 17.17 -10.74 -12.24
CA VAL A 11 17.90 -11.69 -13.08
C VAL A 11 16.91 -12.54 -13.86
N HIS A 12 17.01 -12.53 -15.19
CA HIS A 12 16.12 -13.32 -16.03
C HIS A 12 16.24 -14.83 -15.72
N PRO A 13 15.13 -15.58 -15.59
CA PRO A 13 15.17 -16.99 -15.18
C PRO A 13 16.03 -17.88 -16.08
N SER A 14 16.06 -17.60 -17.39
CA SER A 14 16.71 -18.44 -18.40
C SER A 14 18.24 -18.50 -18.31
N VAL A 15 18.87 -17.51 -17.70
CA VAL A 15 20.34 -17.41 -17.56
C VAL A 15 20.79 -17.48 -16.11
N ARG A 16 19.86 -17.56 -15.16
CA ARG A 16 20.16 -17.39 -13.74
C ARG A 16 21.16 -18.43 -13.24
N ASP A 17 21.01 -19.68 -13.66
CA ASP A 17 21.89 -20.76 -13.23
C ASP A 17 23.26 -20.67 -13.90
N GLU A 18 23.32 -20.29 -15.18
CA GLU A 18 24.58 -20.04 -15.92
C GLU A 18 25.35 -18.85 -15.34
N LEU A 19 24.65 -17.74 -15.04
CA LEU A 19 25.23 -16.58 -14.38
C LEU A 19 25.73 -16.94 -12.98
N ARG A 20 24.98 -17.74 -12.21
CA ARG A 20 25.44 -18.18 -10.88
C ARG A 20 26.77 -18.92 -10.99
N ASP A 21 26.85 -19.89 -11.89
CA ASP A 21 28.05 -20.72 -12.04
C ASP A 21 29.25 -19.87 -12.51
N GLN A 22 29.05 -18.94 -13.46
CA GLN A 22 30.10 -18.00 -13.90
C GLN A 22 30.56 -17.04 -12.81
N LEU A 23 29.63 -16.56 -11.98
CA LEU A 23 29.94 -15.66 -10.87
C LEU A 23 30.67 -16.38 -9.73
N GLU A 24 30.43 -17.67 -9.53
CA GLU A 24 31.16 -18.50 -8.55
C GLU A 24 32.62 -18.78 -8.96
N GLU A 25 32.95 -18.72 -10.26
CA GLU A 25 34.32 -18.90 -10.77
C GLU A 25 35.22 -17.66 -10.57
N LEU A 26 34.65 -16.51 -10.20
CA LEU A 26 35.41 -15.27 -9.96
C LEU A 26 36.35 -15.41 -8.75
N ALA A 27 37.60 -14.97 -8.90
CA ALA A 27 38.70 -15.20 -7.95
C ALA A 27 38.48 -14.60 -6.53
N ASP A 28 37.50 -13.73 -6.35
CA ASP A 28 37.18 -13.04 -5.10
C ASP A 28 35.75 -13.31 -4.58
N VAL A 29 35.01 -14.20 -5.24
CA VAL A 29 33.65 -14.62 -4.84
C VAL A 29 33.74 -15.86 -3.95
N ARG A 30 32.95 -15.87 -2.89
CA ARG A 30 32.92 -16.95 -1.90
C ARG A 30 31.83 -17.98 -2.24
N PHE A 31 30.64 -17.50 -2.58
CA PHE A 31 29.50 -18.27 -3.09
C PHE A 31 28.42 -17.30 -3.60
N VAL A 32 27.48 -17.79 -4.42
CA VAL A 32 26.36 -17.01 -4.93
C VAL A 32 25.03 -17.61 -4.46
N VAL A 33 24.15 -16.78 -3.89
CA VAL A 33 22.85 -17.21 -3.36
C VAL A 33 21.72 -16.68 -4.22
N LYS A 34 20.74 -17.54 -4.49
CA LYS A 34 19.47 -17.15 -5.10
C LYS A 34 18.52 -16.58 -4.05
N ASP A 35 18.01 -15.38 -4.30
CA ASP A 35 16.96 -14.72 -3.51
C ASP A 35 15.80 -14.30 -4.42
N GLY A 36 14.86 -15.22 -4.66
CA GLY A 36 13.74 -15.01 -5.58
C GLY A 36 14.20 -14.77 -7.02
N VAL A 37 13.99 -13.54 -7.51
CA VAL A 37 14.40 -13.05 -8.85
C VAL A 37 15.81 -12.44 -8.82
N ASN A 38 16.44 -12.35 -7.64
CA ASN A 38 17.73 -11.72 -7.46
C ASN A 38 18.83 -12.76 -7.22
N LEU A 39 20.07 -12.35 -7.49
CA LEU A 39 21.28 -13.09 -7.11
C LEU A 39 22.10 -12.24 -6.14
N VAL A 40 22.55 -12.85 -5.05
CA VAL A 40 23.41 -12.23 -4.04
C VAL A 40 24.78 -12.88 -4.14
N VAL A 41 25.76 -12.11 -4.61
CA VAL A 41 27.15 -12.54 -4.74
C VAL A 41 27.88 -12.19 -3.46
N VAL A 42 28.35 -13.19 -2.71
CA VAL A 42 29.07 -12.97 -1.46
C VAL A 42 30.57 -12.91 -1.73
N VAL A 43 31.23 -11.86 -1.24
CA VAL A 43 32.62 -11.52 -1.56
C VAL A 43 33.57 -11.91 -0.42
N GLY A 44 34.80 -12.28 -0.76
CA GLY A 44 35.84 -12.67 0.20
C GLY A 44 36.22 -11.57 1.19
N GLY A 45 36.23 -10.31 0.76
CA GLY A 45 36.58 -9.15 1.59
C GLY A 45 36.01 -7.83 1.06
N GLU A 46 35.86 -6.86 1.96
CA GLU A 46 35.24 -5.54 1.66
C GLU A 46 35.99 -4.75 0.58
N ASP A 47 37.31 -4.86 0.55
CA ASP A 47 38.16 -4.10 -0.38
C ASP A 47 38.01 -4.61 -1.84
N MET A 48 37.45 -5.82 -2.02
CA MET A 48 37.23 -6.45 -3.32
C MET A 48 35.82 -6.19 -3.89
N VAL A 49 34.89 -5.63 -3.11
CA VAL A 49 33.50 -5.42 -3.55
C VAL A 49 33.44 -4.59 -4.84
N ASN A 50 34.25 -3.55 -4.96
CA ASN A 50 34.27 -2.72 -6.17
C ASN A 50 34.86 -3.43 -7.39
N ALA A 51 35.81 -4.34 -7.18
CA ALA A 51 36.38 -5.15 -8.27
C ALA A 51 35.32 -6.17 -8.74
N VAL A 52 34.76 -6.93 -7.80
CA VAL A 52 33.71 -7.91 -8.09
C VAL A 52 32.47 -7.26 -8.71
N THR A 53 32.04 -6.08 -8.27
CA THR A 53 30.93 -5.34 -8.90
C THR A 53 31.21 -5.06 -10.37
N LYS A 54 32.44 -4.66 -10.73
CA LYS A 54 32.81 -4.42 -12.14
C LYS A 54 32.87 -5.71 -12.94
N ASP A 55 33.43 -6.77 -12.35
CA ASP A 55 33.50 -8.07 -13.01
C ASP A 55 32.09 -8.64 -13.26
N VAL A 56 31.18 -8.48 -12.30
CA VAL A 56 29.75 -8.82 -12.42
C VAL A 56 29.09 -7.97 -13.51
N GLU A 57 29.33 -6.67 -13.56
CA GLU A 57 28.81 -5.77 -14.61
C GLU A 57 29.31 -6.19 -16.01
N GLU A 58 30.60 -6.56 -16.13
CA GLU A 58 31.19 -7.02 -17.38
C GLU A 58 30.58 -8.34 -17.86
N ILE A 59 30.33 -9.30 -16.94
CA ILE A 59 29.62 -10.54 -17.25
C ILE A 59 28.20 -10.25 -17.70
N LEU A 60 27.46 -9.40 -16.97
CA LEU A 60 26.07 -9.06 -17.33
C LEU A 60 25.95 -8.35 -18.67
N GLN A 61 26.93 -7.52 -19.05
CA GLN A 61 26.97 -6.84 -20.36
C GLN A 61 27.06 -7.82 -21.54
N GLN A 62 27.53 -9.06 -21.31
CA GLN A 62 27.59 -10.08 -22.34
C GLN A 62 26.20 -10.65 -22.68
N TYR A 63 25.21 -10.48 -21.81
CA TYR A 63 23.86 -11.01 -21.98
C TYR A 63 22.84 -9.89 -22.17
N GLN A 64 22.10 -9.98 -23.28
CA GLN A 64 21.01 -9.06 -23.59
C GLN A 64 19.76 -9.85 -23.96
N ILE A 65 18.60 -9.32 -23.62
CA ILE A 65 17.31 -9.85 -24.06
C ILE A 65 16.81 -8.94 -25.17
N VAL A 66 16.45 -9.55 -26.30
CA VAL A 66 15.77 -8.89 -27.41
C VAL A 66 14.31 -9.31 -27.35
N GLU A 67 13.43 -8.36 -27.07
CA GLU A 67 11.99 -8.57 -27.11
C GLU A 67 11.44 -8.13 -28.46
N LEU A 68 10.92 -9.07 -29.23
CA LEU A 68 10.09 -8.82 -30.41
C LEU A 68 8.66 -8.62 -29.93
N ARG A 69 8.07 -7.46 -30.19
CA ARG A 69 6.70 -7.14 -29.78
C ARG A 69 5.80 -7.01 -30.99
N PHE A 70 4.71 -7.76 -30.98
CA PHE A 70 3.70 -7.74 -32.03
C PHE A 70 2.54 -6.83 -31.63
N PRO A 71 1.95 -6.09 -32.58
CA PRO A 71 0.72 -5.36 -32.33
C PRO A 71 -0.44 -6.33 -32.04
N MET A 72 -1.42 -5.87 -31.28
CA MET A 72 -2.62 -6.65 -30.94
C MET A 72 -3.40 -7.09 -32.20
N GLY A 73 -3.99 -8.29 -32.15
CA GLY A 73 -4.76 -8.88 -33.26
C GLY A 73 -3.94 -9.77 -34.20
N PHE A 74 -2.62 -9.86 -33.99
CA PHE A 74 -1.76 -10.85 -34.60
C PHE A 74 -1.55 -11.98 -33.60
N GLU A 75 -2.25 -13.10 -33.81
CA GLU A 75 -1.95 -14.35 -33.12
C GLU A 75 -0.72 -14.95 -33.79
N VAL A 76 0.36 -15.09 -33.03
CA VAL A 76 1.65 -15.54 -33.53
C VAL A 76 2.05 -16.78 -32.75
N ASP A 77 2.46 -17.83 -33.46
CA ASP A 77 3.13 -18.93 -32.79
C ASP A 77 4.50 -18.41 -32.29
N THR A 78 4.54 -18.04 -31.01
CA THR A 78 5.73 -17.49 -30.35
C THR A 78 6.93 -18.45 -30.36
N GLN A 79 6.69 -19.76 -30.48
CA GLN A 79 7.76 -20.74 -30.65
C GLN A 79 8.28 -20.72 -32.09
N GLU A 80 7.39 -20.82 -33.09
CA GLU A 80 7.76 -20.81 -34.50
C GLU A 80 8.48 -19.51 -34.91
N VAL A 81 7.94 -18.37 -34.48
CA VAL A 81 8.54 -17.06 -34.77
C VAL A 81 9.84 -16.86 -34.00
N GLY A 82 9.94 -17.37 -32.78
CA GLY A 82 11.20 -17.42 -32.05
C GLY A 82 12.27 -18.25 -32.78
N GLU A 83 11.92 -19.41 -33.33
CA GLU A 83 12.86 -20.23 -34.11
C GLU A 83 13.30 -19.57 -35.42
N LYS A 84 12.36 -18.94 -36.15
CA LYS A 84 12.67 -18.15 -37.35
C LYS A 84 13.61 -16.99 -37.02
N ALA A 85 13.32 -16.25 -35.95
CA ALA A 85 14.16 -15.15 -35.49
C ALA A 85 15.58 -15.63 -35.09
N LEU A 86 15.70 -16.78 -34.43
CA LEU A 86 17.00 -17.41 -34.16
C LEU A 86 17.74 -17.82 -35.42
N ALA A 87 17.05 -18.35 -36.44
CA ALA A 87 17.66 -18.70 -37.71
C ALA A 87 18.22 -17.47 -38.44
N ILE A 88 17.48 -16.35 -38.41
CA ILE A 88 17.93 -15.07 -38.95
C ILE A 88 19.21 -14.61 -38.24
N LEU A 89 19.23 -14.63 -36.90
CA LEU A 89 20.40 -14.24 -36.10
C LEU A 89 21.63 -15.11 -36.39
N ARG A 90 21.44 -16.42 -36.63
CA ARG A 90 22.52 -17.38 -36.93
C ARG A 90 23.07 -17.27 -38.36
N SER A 91 22.25 -16.84 -39.31
CA SER A 91 22.59 -16.81 -40.73
C SER A 91 23.56 -15.69 -41.14
N ARG A 92 23.70 -14.64 -40.33
CA ARG A 92 24.45 -13.44 -40.70
C ARG A 92 25.92 -13.49 -40.23
N GLU A 93 26.85 -13.35 -41.18
CA GLU A 93 28.28 -13.19 -40.91
C GLU A 93 28.52 -11.89 -40.10
N GLY A 94 29.12 -12.03 -38.91
CA GLY A 94 29.34 -10.95 -37.93
C GLY A 94 28.57 -11.12 -36.62
N LEU A 95 27.39 -11.74 -36.67
CA LEU A 95 26.58 -12.14 -35.50
C LEU A 95 26.80 -13.62 -35.12
N GLY A 96 27.32 -14.45 -36.02
CA GLY A 96 27.49 -15.90 -35.85
C GLY A 96 28.49 -16.41 -34.79
N ARG A 97 28.98 -15.56 -33.88
CA ARG A 97 29.75 -16.01 -32.69
C ARG A 97 28.97 -15.95 -31.38
N GLY A 98 27.79 -15.34 -31.38
CA GLY A 98 26.94 -15.28 -30.20
C GLY A 98 26.12 -16.55 -29.99
N ASN A 99 25.87 -16.90 -28.74
CA ASN A 99 24.92 -17.95 -28.39
C ASN A 99 23.52 -17.33 -28.33
N TYR A 100 22.59 -17.88 -29.11
CA TYR A 100 21.22 -17.36 -29.23
C TYR A 100 20.22 -18.42 -28.79
N ARG A 101 19.34 -18.06 -27.85
CA ARG A 101 18.33 -18.97 -27.29
C ARG A 101 16.98 -18.27 -27.23
N ASN A 102 15.91 -18.98 -27.60
CA ASN A 102 14.55 -18.53 -27.34
C ASN A 102 14.28 -18.71 -25.84
N VAL A 103 13.91 -17.63 -25.17
CA VAL A 103 13.63 -17.60 -23.73
C VAL A 103 12.23 -17.06 -23.45
N THR A 104 11.36 -17.06 -24.47
CA THR A 104 9.97 -16.63 -24.36
C THR A 104 9.24 -17.46 -23.30
N SER A 105 8.72 -16.79 -22.29
CA SER A 105 7.87 -17.41 -21.27
C SER A 105 6.47 -17.66 -21.83
N ALA A 106 6.04 -18.92 -21.82
CA ALA A 106 4.67 -19.30 -22.19
C ALA A 106 3.61 -18.65 -21.28
N GLU A 107 3.94 -18.39 -20.01
CA GLU A 107 3.05 -17.80 -19.00
C GLU A 107 2.50 -16.42 -19.42
N TYR A 108 3.27 -15.62 -20.17
CA TYR A 108 2.84 -14.26 -20.55
C TYR A 108 1.70 -14.25 -21.57
N GLY A 109 1.68 -15.21 -22.50
CA GLY A 109 0.58 -15.36 -23.46
C GLY A 109 -0.71 -15.76 -22.76
N GLU A 110 -0.62 -16.74 -21.86
CA GLU A 110 -1.75 -17.21 -21.06
C GLU A 110 -2.32 -16.11 -20.14
N ASP A 111 -1.46 -15.32 -19.49
CA ASP A 111 -1.88 -14.18 -18.66
C ASP A 111 -2.58 -13.09 -19.48
N LEU A 112 -2.09 -12.80 -20.70
CA LEU A 112 -2.70 -11.83 -21.60
C LEU A 112 -4.08 -12.31 -22.06
N ASP A 113 -4.21 -13.59 -22.43
CA ASP A 113 -5.49 -14.17 -22.82
C ASP A 113 -6.50 -14.15 -21.68
N ALA A 114 -6.08 -14.52 -20.46
CA ALA A 114 -6.90 -14.45 -19.26
C ALA A 114 -7.34 -13.00 -18.96
N PHE A 115 -6.45 -12.02 -19.13
CA PHE A 115 -6.76 -10.61 -18.97
C PHE A 115 -7.75 -10.12 -20.03
N LEU A 116 -7.53 -10.42 -21.31
CA LEU A 116 -8.44 -10.05 -22.41
C LEU A 116 -9.82 -10.68 -22.21
N LYS A 117 -9.88 -11.95 -21.80
CA LYS A 117 -11.14 -12.60 -21.43
C LYS A 117 -11.83 -11.85 -20.30
N THR A 118 -11.10 -11.46 -19.26
CA THR A 118 -11.64 -10.67 -18.15
C THR A 118 -12.18 -9.32 -18.63
N LEU A 119 -11.48 -8.63 -19.54
CA LEU A 119 -11.95 -7.39 -20.13
C LEU A 119 -13.25 -7.58 -20.93
N VAL A 120 -13.37 -8.66 -21.72
CA VAL A 120 -14.59 -9.00 -22.46
C VAL A 120 -15.75 -9.26 -21.49
N GLU A 121 -15.54 -10.07 -20.46
CA GLU A 121 -16.57 -10.36 -19.44
C GLU A 121 -17.00 -9.09 -18.69
N MET A 122 -16.06 -8.21 -18.33
CA MET A 122 -16.39 -6.92 -17.71
C MET A 122 -17.15 -6.00 -18.65
N ARG A 123 -16.81 -5.96 -19.94
CA ARG A 123 -17.55 -5.18 -20.94
C ARG A 123 -18.99 -5.68 -21.04
N ASP A 124 -19.17 -6.99 -21.16
CA ASP A 124 -20.49 -7.61 -21.34
C ASP A 124 -21.34 -7.42 -20.08
N PHE A 125 -20.74 -7.54 -18.89
CA PHE A 125 -21.36 -7.18 -17.62
C PHE A 125 -21.79 -5.70 -17.59
N LEU A 126 -20.88 -4.76 -17.86
CA LEU A 126 -21.22 -3.33 -17.87
C LEU A 126 -22.31 -3.00 -18.89
N SER A 127 -22.28 -3.66 -20.06
CA SER A 127 -23.29 -3.49 -21.10
C SER A 127 -24.67 -4.00 -20.69
N SER A 128 -24.77 -5.00 -19.81
CA SER A 128 -26.08 -5.47 -19.31
C SER A 128 -26.72 -4.51 -18.30
N TYR A 129 -25.92 -3.66 -17.64
CA TYR A 129 -26.42 -2.66 -16.68
C TYR A 129 -26.59 -1.26 -17.29
N ALA A 130 -26.04 -1.00 -18.47
CA ALA A 130 -26.18 0.26 -19.18
C ALA A 130 -27.63 0.51 -19.64
N SER A 131 -28.04 1.78 -19.68
CA SER A 131 -29.29 2.16 -20.35
C SER A 131 -29.28 1.75 -21.82
N LYS A 132 -30.33 1.05 -22.26
CA LYS A 132 -30.54 0.69 -23.66
C LYS A 132 -31.12 1.91 -24.38
N VAL A 133 -30.37 2.45 -25.33
CA VAL A 133 -30.80 3.59 -26.14
C VAL A 133 -31.14 3.10 -27.54
N ARG A 134 -32.40 3.28 -27.94
CA ARG A 134 -32.89 2.97 -29.29
C ARG A 134 -33.30 4.26 -29.98
N ILE A 135 -32.79 4.47 -31.19
CA ILE A 135 -33.01 5.67 -31.97
C ILE A 135 -33.78 5.25 -33.22
N THR A 136 -34.91 5.91 -33.45
CA THR A 136 -35.70 5.78 -34.68
C THR A 136 -35.40 6.99 -35.57
N PRO A 137 -34.53 6.85 -36.60
CA PRO A 137 -34.11 7.98 -37.42
C PRO A 137 -35.28 8.54 -38.24
N ALA A 138 -35.31 9.87 -38.37
CA ALA A 138 -36.26 10.57 -39.22
C ALA A 138 -36.04 10.26 -40.71
N SER A 139 -37.09 10.43 -41.52
CA SER A 139 -37.04 10.13 -42.96
C SER A 139 -35.93 10.92 -43.67
N GLY A 140 -34.94 10.21 -44.21
CA GLY A 140 -33.80 10.80 -44.94
C GLY A 140 -32.53 11.03 -44.11
N VAL A 141 -32.54 10.71 -42.81
CA VAL A 141 -31.35 10.81 -41.94
C VAL A 141 -30.61 9.47 -41.95
N GLN A 142 -29.32 9.48 -42.28
CA GLN A 142 -28.42 8.33 -42.13
C GLN A 142 -27.49 8.58 -40.97
N LEU A 143 -27.43 7.61 -40.07
CA LEU A 143 -26.57 7.60 -38.89
C LEU A 143 -25.45 6.59 -39.09
N MET A 144 -24.25 6.91 -38.60
CA MET A 144 -23.10 6.02 -38.66
C MET A 144 -22.62 5.62 -37.26
N VAL A 145 -22.03 4.42 -37.15
CA VAL A 145 -21.40 3.97 -35.90
C VAL A 145 -20.26 4.94 -35.53
N GLY A 146 -20.23 5.36 -34.26
CA GLY A 146 -19.31 6.37 -33.73
C GLY A 146 -19.77 7.82 -33.88
N GLU A 147 -20.90 8.08 -34.56
CA GLU A 147 -21.52 9.41 -34.57
C GLU A 147 -22.15 9.71 -33.19
N ARG A 148 -22.18 11.00 -32.81
CA ARG A 148 -22.73 11.46 -31.52
C ARG A 148 -24.00 12.28 -31.73
N ILE A 149 -24.97 12.04 -30.87
CA ILE A 149 -26.23 12.78 -30.81
C ILE A 149 -26.40 13.38 -29.41
N VAL A 150 -27.09 14.52 -29.36
CA VAL A 150 -27.45 15.23 -28.13
C VAL A 150 -28.95 15.16 -27.95
N LEU A 151 -29.38 14.94 -26.71
CA LEU A 151 -30.79 14.96 -26.32
C LEU A 151 -31.11 16.27 -25.59
N ASP A 152 -32.40 16.59 -25.45
CA ASP A 152 -32.89 17.83 -24.83
C ASP A 152 -32.31 18.09 -23.41
N ASP A 153 -31.96 17.04 -22.66
CA ASP A 153 -31.38 17.12 -21.31
C ASP A 153 -29.83 17.16 -21.28
N GLN A 154 -29.18 17.57 -22.37
CA GLN A 154 -27.71 17.58 -22.52
C GLN A 154 -27.04 16.20 -22.43
N LEU A 155 -27.82 15.12 -22.57
CA LEU A 155 -27.30 13.76 -22.66
C LEU A 155 -26.64 13.56 -24.02
N ILE A 156 -25.43 13.02 -24.02
CA ILE A 156 -24.73 12.66 -25.26
C ILE A 156 -24.75 11.15 -25.42
N VAL A 157 -25.25 10.71 -26.57
CA VAL A 157 -25.32 9.31 -26.95
C VAL A 157 -24.39 9.08 -28.15
N GLU A 158 -23.54 8.08 -28.05
CA GLU A 158 -22.69 7.60 -29.14
C GLU A 158 -23.33 6.39 -29.80
N ILE A 159 -23.38 6.37 -31.13
CA ILE A 159 -24.04 5.30 -31.89
C ILE A 159 -23.14 4.07 -31.93
N THR A 160 -23.65 2.93 -31.44
CA THR A 160 -22.91 1.68 -31.34
C THR A 160 -23.25 0.70 -32.44
N GLY A 161 -24.47 0.75 -33.00
CA GLY A 161 -24.93 -0.18 -34.02
C GLY A 161 -26.05 0.40 -34.89
N VAL A 162 -26.05 0.05 -36.18
CA VAL A 162 -27.09 0.45 -37.14
C VAL A 162 -27.66 -0.80 -37.78
N PHE A 163 -28.91 -1.12 -37.48
CA PHE A 163 -29.60 -2.33 -37.94
C PHE A 163 -30.83 -1.95 -38.77
N GLY A 164 -30.60 -1.57 -40.03
CA GLY A 164 -31.65 -1.18 -40.95
C GLY A 164 -32.35 0.12 -40.50
N GLY A 165 -33.60 0.00 -40.01
CA GLY A 165 -34.38 1.13 -39.52
C GLY A 165 -34.26 1.40 -38.02
N LEU A 166 -33.53 0.56 -37.27
CA LEU A 166 -33.30 0.72 -35.83
C LEU A 166 -31.82 1.04 -35.60
N VAL A 167 -31.55 2.06 -34.79
CA VAL A 167 -30.19 2.44 -34.42
C VAL A 167 -30.04 2.27 -32.91
N GLU A 168 -28.94 1.66 -32.48
CA GLU A 168 -28.60 1.48 -31.07
C GLU A 168 -27.50 2.46 -30.68
N GLY A 169 -27.61 2.99 -29.46
CA GLY A 169 -26.65 3.93 -28.91
C GLY A 169 -26.32 3.62 -27.45
N MET A 170 -25.27 4.28 -26.98
CA MET A 170 -24.80 4.22 -25.60
C MET A 170 -24.61 5.64 -25.07
N ILE A 171 -25.09 5.90 -23.86
CA ILE A 171 -24.90 7.19 -23.19
C ILE A 171 -23.43 7.30 -22.79
N VAL A 172 -22.76 8.37 -23.22
CA VAL A 172 -21.34 8.64 -22.92
C VAL A 172 -21.15 9.84 -22.00
N GLU A 173 -22.15 10.72 -21.93
CA GLU A 173 -22.16 11.90 -21.07
C GLU A 173 -23.57 12.21 -20.57
N GLY A 174 -23.67 12.55 -19.29
CA GLY A 174 -24.93 12.76 -18.58
C GLY A 174 -25.59 11.48 -18.08
N SER A 175 -26.63 11.63 -17.25
CA SER A 175 -27.45 10.53 -16.75
C SER A 175 -28.93 10.80 -17.05
N PRO A 176 -29.67 9.82 -17.61
CA PRO A 176 -31.08 10.02 -17.89
C PRO A 176 -31.85 10.24 -16.58
N VAL A 177 -32.99 10.93 -16.68
CA VAL A 177 -33.90 11.08 -15.55
C VAL A 177 -34.33 9.70 -15.08
N GLN A 178 -34.27 9.49 -13.76
CA GLN A 178 -34.65 8.22 -13.14
C GLN A 178 -36.15 7.98 -13.34
N SER A 179 -36.47 7.08 -14.26
CA SER A 179 -37.84 6.73 -14.64
C SER A 179 -37.95 5.20 -14.78
N THR A 180 -39.07 4.66 -14.31
CA THR A 180 -39.42 3.24 -14.47
C THR A 180 -39.97 2.95 -15.87
N ASP A 181 -40.46 3.98 -16.57
CA ASP A 181 -41.02 3.91 -17.91
C ASP A 181 -40.00 4.27 -19.00
N THR A 182 -40.23 3.79 -20.22
CA THR A 182 -39.47 4.15 -21.42
C THR A 182 -39.54 5.65 -21.67
N LEU A 183 -38.38 6.31 -21.60
CA LEU A 183 -38.28 7.75 -21.80
C LEU A 183 -38.08 8.03 -23.29
N VAL A 184 -39.01 8.78 -23.90
CA VAL A 184 -38.92 9.19 -25.30
C VAL A 184 -38.48 10.65 -25.37
N GLN A 185 -37.33 10.90 -26.00
CA GLN A 185 -36.75 12.23 -26.16
C GLN A 185 -36.38 12.49 -27.62
N ARG A 186 -36.21 13.76 -27.98
CA ARG A 186 -35.77 14.16 -29.31
C ARG A 186 -34.25 14.20 -29.38
N GLY A 187 -33.68 13.53 -30.39
CA GLY A 187 -32.25 13.53 -30.65
C GLY A 187 -31.86 14.52 -31.73
N PHE A 188 -30.77 15.25 -31.50
CA PHE A 188 -30.15 16.21 -32.42
C PHE A 188 -28.70 15.81 -32.71
N ARG A 189 -28.17 16.16 -33.88
CA ARG A 189 -26.77 15.88 -34.21
C ARG A 189 -25.82 16.72 -33.35
N TYR A 190 -24.76 16.13 -32.83
CA TYR A 190 -23.74 16.85 -32.06
C TYR A 190 -22.86 17.71 -32.99
N LEU A 191 -22.85 19.03 -32.80
CA LEU A 191 -21.98 19.96 -33.56
C LEU A 191 -20.83 20.56 -32.72
N GLY A 192 -20.84 20.36 -31.39
CA GLY A 192 -19.84 20.89 -30.44
C GLY A 192 -20.43 21.07 -29.04
N GLU A 193 -19.64 21.52 -28.06
CA GLU A 193 -20.12 21.79 -26.69
C GLU A 193 -21.29 22.77 -26.68
N GLY A 194 -22.50 22.26 -26.40
CA GLY A 194 -23.71 23.06 -26.20
C GLY A 194 -24.47 23.47 -27.48
N GLU A 195 -24.02 23.09 -28.68
CA GLU A 195 -24.71 23.41 -29.94
C GLU A 195 -25.51 22.22 -30.47
N LEU A 196 -26.85 22.37 -30.50
CA LEU A 196 -27.79 21.41 -31.07
C LEU A 196 -27.80 21.53 -32.60
N GLY A 197 -27.50 20.43 -33.30
CA GLY A 197 -27.58 20.34 -34.75
C GLY A 197 -28.96 19.99 -35.28
N GLU A 198 -29.00 19.41 -36.49
CA GLU A 198 -30.25 18.98 -37.12
C GLU A 198 -30.93 17.87 -36.31
N PHE A 199 -32.26 17.85 -36.36
CA PHE A 199 -33.05 16.79 -35.74
C PHE A 199 -32.77 15.45 -36.43
N VAL A 200 -32.41 14.46 -35.63
CA VAL A 200 -32.00 13.13 -36.08
C VAL A 200 -33.16 12.13 -36.00
N GLY A 201 -33.97 12.20 -34.93
CA GLY A 201 -35.06 11.26 -34.70
C GLY A 201 -35.50 11.21 -33.23
N ASP A 202 -36.48 10.35 -32.95
CA ASP A 202 -36.93 10.07 -31.59
C ASP A 202 -36.05 8.98 -30.96
N VAL A 203 -35.70 9.18 -29.69
CA VAL A 203 -34.78 8.36 -28.92
C VAL A 203 -35.51 7.79 -27.72
N GLU A 204 -35.62 6.48 -27.67
CA GLU A 204 -36.17 5.71 -26.56
C GLU A 204 -35.04 5.25 -25.66
N ILE A 205 -35.12 5.60 -24.38
CA ILE A 205 -34.17 5.21 -23.35
C ILE A 205 -34.89 4.29 -22.36
N GLU A 206 -34.38 3.07 -22.20
CA GLU A 206 -34.85 2.11 -21.21
C GLU A 206 -33.72 1.77 -20.24
N ASN A 207 -33.98 1.89 -18.94
CA ASN A 207 -33.01 1.60 -17.90
C ASN A 207 -33.50 0.46 -16.98
N GLU A 208 -32.99 -0.75 -17.21
CA GLU A 208 -33.36 -1.94 -16.45
C GLU A 208 -32.90 -1.87 -14.99
N ARG A 209 -31.79 -1.17 -14.71
CA ARG A 209 -31.27 -0.98 -13.35
C ARG A 209 -32.24 -0.17 -12.49
N TYR A 210 -32.80 0.93 -12.99
CA TYR A 210 -33.79 1.71 -12.24
C TYR A 210 -35.08 0.93 -12.02
N ARG A 211 -35.53 0.15 -13.00
CA ARG A 211 -36.70 -0.74 -12.83
C ARG A 211 -36.45 -1.79 -11.75
N LEU A 212 -35.26 -2.40 -11.73
CA LEU A 212 -34.87 -3.37 -10.72
C LEU A 212 -34.75 -2.73 -9.33
N ALA A 213 -34.06 -1.60 -9.21
CA ALA A 213 -33.91 -0.88 -7.95
C ALA A 213 -35.27 -0.48 -7.38
N TYR A 214 -36.16 0.07 -8.21
CA TYR A 214 -37.53 0.41 -7.81
C TYR A 214 -38.31 -0.82 -7.34
N ALA A 215 -38.25 -1.93 -8.08
CA ALA A 215 -38.93 -3.17 -7.70
C ALA A 215 -38.40 -3.74 -6.36
N VAL A 216 -37.09 -3.63 -6.13
CA VAL A 216 -36.45 -4.04 -4.88
C VAL A 216 -36.89 -3.17 -3.71
N ASP A 217 -36.86 -1.85 -3.85
CA ASP A 217 -37.30 -0.91 -2.80
C ASP A 217 -38.80 -1.06 -2.51
N GLU A 218 -39.62 -1.26 -3.54
CA GLU A 218 -41.05 -1.53 -3.39
C GLU A 218 -41.28 -2.85 -2.64
N SER A 219 -40.51 -3.90 -2.96
CA SER A 219 -40.60 -5.19 -2.26
C SER A 219 -40.21 -5.06 -0.79
N LEU A 220 -39.15 -4.30 -0.47
CA LEU A 220 -38.75 -4.02 0.91
C LEU A 220 -39.85 -3.27 1.68
N ARG A 221 -40.48 -2.27 1.04
CA ARG A 221 -41.61 -1.54 1.64
C ARG A 221 -42.78 -2.47 1.94
N LEU A 222 -43.19 -3.29 0.97
CA LEU A 222 -44.32 -4.22 1.12
C LEU A 222 -44.05 -5.27 2.22
N LEU A 223 -42.80 -5.73 2.35
CA LEU A 223 -42.41 -6.66 3.43
C LEU A 223 -42.50 -5.99 4.80
N ALA A 224 -42.03 -4.74 4.93
CA ALA A 224 -42.16 -3.99 6.17
C ALA A 224 -43.64 -3.72 6.55
N GLU A 225 -44.47 -3.37 5.57
CA GLU A 225 -45.92 -3.22 5.78
C GLU A 225 -46.58 -4.55 6.18
N LEU A 226 -46.16 -5.67 5.60
CA LEU A 226 -46.67 -7.01 5.94
C LEU A 226 -46.32 -7.41 7.38
N GLU A 227 -45.11 -7.11 7.84
CA GLU A 227 -44.69 -7.36 9.23
C GLU A 227 -45.56 -6.54 10.20
N GLU A 228 -45.74 -5.24 9.94
CA GLU A 228 -46.59 -4.38 10.76
C GLU A 228 -48.05 -4.87 10.80
N LEU A 229 -48.61 -5.19 9.64
CA LEU A 229 -49.98 -5.71 9.53
C LEU A 229 -50.16 -7.03 10.28
N SER A 230 -49.16 -7.92 10.28
CA SER A 230 -49.19 -9.18 11.02
C SER A 230 -49.26 -8.96 12.55
N ILE A 231 -48.48 -8.00 13.06
CA ILE A 231 -48.51 -7.63 14.48
C ILE A 231 -49.86 -7.01 14.87
N GLN A 232 -50.38 -6.11 14.04
CA GLN A 232 -51.68 -5.48 14.24
C GLN A 232 -52.82 -6.51 14.19
N ALA A 233 -52.78 -7.45 13.24
CA ALA A 233 -53.77 -8.50 13.11
C ALA A 233 -53.77 -9.44 14.32
N SER A 234 -52.59 -9.85 14.82
CA SER A 234 -52.46 -10.64 16.05
C SER A 234 -53.10 -9.94 17.24
N THR A 235 -52.79 -8.66 17.42
CA THR A 235 -53.37 -7.84 18.51
C THR A 235 -54.89 -7.73 18.39
N ALA A 236 -55.41 -7.60 17.17
CA ALA A 236 -56.85 -7.55 16.92
C ALA A 236 -57.55 -8.88 17.26
N VAL A 237 -56.92 -10.02 16.94
CA VAL A 237 -57.42 -11.35 17.29
C VAL A 237 -57.43 -11.55 18.81
N ASP A 238 -56.36 -11.18 19.51
CA ASP A 238 -56.30 -11.27 20.98
C ASP A 238 -57.40 -10.43 21.65
N ASN A 239 -57.63 -9.21 21.14
CA ASN A 239 -58.72 -8.34 21.62
C ASN A 239 -60.10 -8.97 21.35
N ALA A 240 -60.30 -9.56 20.17
CA ALA A 240 -61.56 -10.22 19.83
C ALA A 240 -61.83 -11.44 20.75
N GLU A 241 -60.80 -12.22 21.06
CA GLU A 241 -60.90 -13.34 22.02
C GLU A 241 -61.26 -12.86 23.43
N ALA A 242 -60.66 -11.76 23.88
CA ALA A 242 -61.00 -11.14 25.17
C ALA A 242 -62.47 -10.71 25.23
N VAL A 243 -62.97 -10.06 24.16
CA VAL A 243 -64.38 -9.66 24.04
C VAL A 243 -65.30 -10.88 24.08
N LEU A 244 -65.00 -11.94 23.34
CA LEU A 244 -65.80 -13.18 23.38
C LEU A 244 -65.82 -13.82 24.78
N THR A 245 -64.70 -13.77 25.50
CA THR A 245 -64.60 -14.28 26.86
C THR A 245 -65.46 -13.47 27.83
N THR A 246 -65.37 -12.15 27.79
CA THR A 246 -66.24 -11.27 28.60
C THR A 246 -67.73 -11.47 28.26
N PHE A 247 -68.06 -11.68 26.98
CA PHE A 247 -69.43 -11.95 26.56
C PHE A 247 -69.94 -13.30 27.11
N GLN A 248 -69.11 -14.35 27.08
CA GLN A 248 -69.44 -15.65 27.66
C GLN A 248 -69.65 -15.55 29.19
N GLU A 249 -68.82 -14.79 29.90
CA GLU A 249 -68.99 -14.53 31.33
C GLU A 249 -70.31 -13.81 31.63
N ALA A 250 -70.67 -12.81 30.83
CA ALA A 250 -71.95 -12.12 30.95
C ALA A 250 -73.14 -13.07 30.70
N LEU A 251 -73.06 -13.97 29.71
CA LEU A 251 -74.09 -14.98 29.48
C LEU A 251 -74.23 -15.96 30.66
N MET A 252 -73.12 -16.44 31.22
CA MET A 252 -73.15 -17.30 32.42
C MET A 252 -73.81 -16.57 33.61
N GLN A 253 -73.51 -15.29 33.81
CA GLN A 253 -74.14 -14.48 34.86
C GLN A 253 -75.65 -14.31 34.62
N LEU A 254 -76.08 -14.11 33.37
CA LEU A 254 -77.50 -14.06 33.02
C LEU A 254 -78.21 -15.40 33.26
N GLU A 255 -77.58 -16.52 32.94
CA GLU A 255 -78.12 -17.86 33.23
C GLU A 255 -78.29 -18.07 34.74
N VAL A 256 -77.28 -17.71 35.54
CA VAL A 256 -77.36 -17.74 37.01
C VAL A 256 -78.51 -16.86 37.53
N LEU A 257 -78.67 -15.65 36.99
CA LEU A 257 -79.79 -14.77 37.34
C LEU A 257 -81.15 -15.39 36.95
N GLN A 258 -81.27 -16.04 35.80
CA GLN A 258 -82.50 -16.73 35.40
C GLN A 258 -82.84 -17.91 36.32
N VAL A 259 -81.84 -18.70 36.72
CA VAL A 259 -82.01 -19.80 37.69
C VAL A 259 -82.44 -19.25 39.06
N GLN A 260 -81.82 -18.16 39.52
CA GLN A 260 -82.21 -17.48 40.75
C GLN A 260 -83.63 -16.92 40.68
N MET A 261 -84.03 -16.34 39.54
CA MET A 261 -85.40 -15.86 39.32
C MET A 261 -86.41 -17.01 39.31
N ARG A 262 -86.07 -18.18 38.75
CA ARG A 262 -86.92 -19.38 38.83
C ARG A 262 -87.06 -19.87 40.28
N GLN A 263 -85.97 -19.94 41.04
CA GLN A 263 -85.99 -20.32 42.46
C GLN A 263 -86.77 -19.32 43.33
N LEU A 264 -86.63 -18.01 43.06
CA LEU A 264 -87.44 -16.97 43.69
C LEU A 264 -88.92 -17.14 43.35
N ASN A 265 -89.25 -17.38 42.08
CA ASN A 265 -90.63 -17.58 41.65
C ASN A 265 -91.22 -18.85 42.27
N GLU A 266 -90.48 -19.96 42.31
CA GLU A 266 -90.87 -21.21 42.96
C GLU A 266 -91.08 -21.01 44.48
N GLY A 267 -90.16 -20.32 45.16
CA GLY A 267 -90.25 -20.01 46.59
C GLY A 267 -91.43 -19.08 46.95
N ILE A 268 -91.82 -18.19 46.04
CA ILE A 268 -93.02 -17.36 46.19
C ILE A 268 -94.29 -18.19 45.95
N THR A 269 -94.29 -19.11 44.98
CA THR A 269 -95.44 -20.00 44.73
C THR A 269 -95.60 -21.13 45.75
N SER A 270 -94.55 -21.54 46.48
CA SER A 270 -94.61 -22.64 47.45
C SER A 270 -95.14 -22.26 48.84
N GLY A 271 -95.52 -20.99 49.08
CA GLY A 271 -96.47 -20.63 50.12
C GLY A 271 -96.17 -21.09 51.56
N GLU A 272 -94.92 -21.00 52.03
CA GLU A 272 -94.62 -21.09 53.47
C GLU A 272 -94.34 -19.70 54.04
N THR A 273 -95.33 -19.17 54.74
CA THR A 273 -95.33 -17.90 55.47
C THR A 273 -94.35 -17.89 56.65
N THR A 274 -93.22 -17.19 56.52
CA THR A 274 -92.63 -16.46 57.66
C THR A 274 -92.22 -15.04 57.21
N SER A 275 -92.82 -14.05 57.88
CA SER A 275 -92.90 -12.63 57.54
C SER A 275 -91.60 -11.84 57.80
N SER A 276 -90.46 -12.36 57.36
CA SER A 276 -89.14 -11.70 57.51
C SER A 276 -88.37 -11.54 56.20
N GLY A 277 -88.76 -12.28 55.15
CA GLY A 277 -88.14 -12.22 53.82
C GLY A 277 -88.59 -11.03 52.97
N GLU A 278 -89.83 -10.56 53.12
CA GLU A 278 -90.41 -9.52 52.26
C GLU A 278 -89.77 -8.14 52.45
N GLN A 279 -89.36 -7.78 53.68
CA GLN A 279 -88.69 -6.51 53.95
C GLN A 279 -87.21 -6.52 53.53
N PHE A 280 -86.55 -7.68 53.58
CA PHE A 280 -85.18 -7.84 53.11
C PHE A 280 -85.12 -7.84 51.57
N LEU A 281 -86.09 -8.49 50.92
CA LEU A 281 -86.23 -8.52 49.46
C LEU A 281 -86.56 -7.15 48.87
N VAL A 282 -87.48 -6.39 49.47
CA VAL A 282 -87.80 -5.03 48.96
C VAL A 282 -86.60 -4.08 49.11
N SER A 283 -85.80 -4.20 50.16
CA SER A 283 -84.61 -3.34 50.33
C SER A 283 -83.43 -3.75 49.43
N LEU A 284 -83.23 -5.04 49.15
CA LEU A 284 -82.25 -5.52 48.18
C LEU A 284 -82.65 -5.23 46.72
N LEU A 285 -83.94 -5.35 46.41
CA LEU A 285 -84.45 -5.13 45.05
C LEU A 285 -84.49 -3.63 44.71
N LEU A 286 -84.74 -2.76 45.69
CA LEU A 286 -84.69 -1.31 45.48
C LEU A 286 -83.27 -0.73 45.46
N ASN A 287 -82.31 -1.28 46.20
CA ASN A 287 -80.93 -0.79 46.15
C ASN A 287 -80.07 -1.47 45.08
N GLY A 288 -80.19 -2.79 44.89
CA GLY A 288 -79.35 -3.54 43.96
C GLY A 288 -79.71 -3.27 42.50
N VAL A 289 -81.01 -3.36 42.16
CA VAL A 289 -81.48 -3.28 40.77
C VAL A 289 -81.38 -1.87 40.21
N PHE A 290 -81.58 -0.84 41.04
CA PHE A 290 -81.47 0.56 40.58
C PHE A 290 -80.03 0.98 40.30
N GLN A 291 -79.06 0.44 41.06
CA GLN A 291 -77.64 0.77 40.87
C GLN A 291 -77.05 0.03 39.67
N THR A 292 -77.44 -1.23 39.43
CA THR A 292 -76.99 -2.01 38.27
C THR A 292 -77.69 -1.64 36.97
N LEU A 293 -78.99 -1.31 36.98
CA LEU A 293 -79.69 -0.87 35.78
C LEU A 293 -79.36 0.58 35.38
N ALA A 294 -79.09 1.47 36.34
CA ALA A 294 -78.70 2.85 36.03
C ALA A 294 -77.30 2.95 35.39
N GLN A 295 -76.41 1.96 35.61
CA GLN A 295 -75.10 1.90 34.95
C GLN A 295 -75.11 1.10 33.64
N GLY A 296 -75.97 0.09 33.49
CA GLY A 296 -75.99 -0.77 32.30
C GLY A 296 -76.79 -0.24 31.10
N VAL A 297 -77.77 0.65 31.31
CA VAL A 297 -78.75 1.01 30.27
C VAL A 297 -78.42 2.30 29.51
N ILE A 298 -77.31 2.98 29.82
CA ILE A 298 -77.00 4.30 29.19
C ILE A 298 -76.32 4.18 27.81
N HIS A 299 -75.89 3.00 27.34
CA HIS A 299 -75.07 2.92 26.11
C HIS A 299 -75.42 1.89 25.02
N SER A 300 -76.57 1.21 25.05
CA SER A 300 -76.95 0.35 23.91
C SER A 300 -78.45 0.43 23.61
N GLY A 301 -78.73 0.92 22.40
CA GLY A 301 -80.08 1.07 21.87
C GLY A 301 -80.78 -0.25 21.62
N GLU A 302 -82.10 -0.14 21.49
CA GLU A 302 -83.08 -1.17 21.17
C GLU A 302 -82.73 -1.93 19.88
N GLU A 303 -81.85 -2.92 19.96
CA GLU A 303 -81.78 -3.99 18.96
C GLU A 303 -81.41 -5.33 19.61
N SER A 304 -82.44 -6.17 19.78
CA SER A 304 -82.38 -7.63 19.73
C SER A 304 -81.67 -8.40 20.87
N LEU A 305 -82.36 -8.55 22.01
CA LEU A 305 -82.12 -9.71 22.90
C LEU A 305 -82.43 -11.07 22.22
N GLU A 306 -83.19 -11.04 21.11
CA GLU A 306 -83.59 -12.22 20.32
C GLU A 306 -82.49 -12.69 19.34
N SER A 307 -81.57 -11.81 18.93
CA SER A 307 -80.40 -12.18 18.08
C SER A 307 -79.25 -12.77 18.91
N LEU A 308 -79.16 -12.41 20.19
CA LEU A 308 -78.19 -12.95 21.16
C LEU A 308 -78.46 -14.42 21.50
N GLN A 309 -79.64 -14.96 21.19
CA GLN A 309 -80.00 -16.36 21.43
C GLN A 309 -79.42 -17.32 20.37
N TYR A 310 -78.93 -16.80 19.24
CA TYR A 310 -78.45 -17.58 18.09
C TYR A 310 -76.98 -17.28 17.71
N LEU A 311 -76.24 -16.52 18.51
CA LEU A 311 -74.81 -16.33 18.30
C LEU A 311 -74.03 -17.56 18.77
N ASP A 312 -73.49 -18.32 17.82
CA ASP A 312 -72.60 -19.45 18.09
C ASP A 312 -71.18 -18.95 18.41
N ILE A 313 -70.92 -18.79 19.70
CA ILE A 313 -69.61 -18.36 20.21
C ILE A 313 -68.52 -19.39 19.92
N GLU A 314 -68.88 -20.68 19.85
CA GLU A 314 -67.93 -21.74 19.52
C GLU A 314 -67.49 -21.64 18.05
N GLU A 315 -68.41 -21.36 17.13
CA GLU A 315 -68.08 -21.12 15.71
C GLU A 315 -67.17 -19.88 15.54
N MET A 316 -67.47 -18.78 16.24
CA MET A 316 -66.63 -17.58 16.22
C MET A 316 -65.23 -17.82 16.81
N ARG A 317 -65.13 -18.57 17.91
CA ARG A 317 -63.84 -19.00 18.47
C ARG A 317 -63.05 -19.86 17.50
N ASN A 318 -63.69 -20.82 16.84
CA ASN A 318 -63.03 -21.66 15.85
C ASN A 318 -62.51 -20.84 14.65
N SER A 319 -63.27 -19.84 14.20
CA SER A 319 -62.84 -18.91 13.16
C SER A 319 -61.66 -18.04 13.60
N LEU A 320 -61.72 -17.44 14.81
CA LEU A 320 -60.63 -16.66 15.38
C LEU A 320 -59.36 -17.50 15.59
N ASN A 321 -59.50 -18.75 16.05
CA ASN A 321 -58.38 -19.69 16.17
C ASN A 321 -57.76 -20.00 14.80
N GLY A 322 -58.57 -20.15 13.76
CA GLY A 322 -58.10 -20.33 12.38
C GLY A 322 -57.31 -19.11 11.87
N ILE A 323 -57.82 -17.91 12.11
CA ILE A 323 -57.15 -16.65 11.75
C ILE A 323 -55.85 -16.47 12.55
N SER A 324 -55.88 -16.75 13.86
CA SER A 324 -54.72 -16.74 14.74
C SER A 324 -53.61 -17.67 14.24
N ALA A 325 -53.96 -18.91 13.88
CA ALA A 325 -53.01 -19.87 13.32
C ALA A 325 -52.41 -19.39 12.00
N GLN A 326 -53.20 -18.74 11.14
CA GLN A 326 -52.71 -18.22 9.87
C GLN A 326 -51.81 -17.00 10.03
N ILE A 327 -52.09 -16.12 11.00
CA ILE A 327 -51.20 -15.00 11.37
C ILE A 327 -49.91 -15.53 12.01
N ALA A 328 -50.00 -16.54 12.87
CA ALA A 328 -48.83 -17.18 13.48
C ALA A 328 -47.89 -17.78 12.43
N ASN A 329 -48.44 -18.43 11.39
CA ASN A 329 -47.64 -18.92 10.26
C ASN A 329 -46.93 -17.80 9.49
N VAL A 330 -47.52 -16.59 9.41
CA VAL A 330 -46.90 -15.42 8.78
C VAL A 330 -45.82 -14.81 9.69
N GLN A 331 -46.02 -14.81 11.01
CA GLN A 331 -45.02 -14.38 11.99
C GLN A 331 -43.84 -15.35 12.12
N GLU A 332 -44.03 -16.63 11.76
CA GLU A 332 -42.94 -17.62 11.70
C GLU A 332 -41.98 -17.34 10.53
N ILE A 333 -42.42 -16.62 9.49
CA ILE A 333 -41.56 -16.18 8.41
C ILE A 333 -40.64 -15.08 8.95
N ASP A 334 -39.33 -15.31 8.85
CA ASP A 334 -38.32 -14.30 9.19
C ASP A 334 -38.26 -13.21 8.10
N VAL A 335 -39.24 -12.31 8.13
CA VAL A 335 -39.33 -11.16 7.22
C VAL A 335 -38.10 -10.27 7.34
N THR A 336 -37.53 -10.16 8.55
CA THR A 336 -36.30 -9.40 8.79
C THR A 336 -35.11 -9.97 8.00
N ALA A 337 -34.89 -11.29 8.04
CA ALA A 337 -33.83 -11.92 7.25
C ALA A 337 -34.05 -11.78 5.74
N ILE A 338 -35.30 -11.84 5.26
CA ILE A 338 -35.62 -11.61 3.85
C ILE A 338 -35.32 -10.16 3.45
N MET A 339 -35.71 -9.19 4.29
CA MET A 339 -35.40 -7.77 4.08
C MET A 339 -33.89 -7.52 4.05
N GLU A 340 -33.12 -8.16 4.93
CA GLU A 340 -31.65 -8.06 4.95
C GLU A 340 -31.04 -8.61 3.65
N GLN A 341 -31.48 -9.78 3.18
CA GLN A 341 -30.99 -10.38 1.94
C GLN A 341 -31.33 -9.54 0.71
N ILE A 342 -32.57 -9.05 0.60
CA ILE A 342 -32.99 -8.19 -0.50
C ILE A 342 -32.27 -6.83 -0.42
N GLY A 343 -32.06 -6.30 0.79
CA GLY A 343 -31.27 -5.10 1.04
C GLY A 343 -29.81 -5.27 0.59
N PHE A 344 -29.21 -6.43 0.86
CA PHE A 344 -27.86 -6.74 0.37
C PHE A 344 -27.79 -6.78 -1.17
N VAL A 345 -28.82 -7.31 -1.84
CA VAL A 345 -28.90 -7.27 -3.31
C VAL A 345 -28.97 -5.82 -3.80
N ARG A 346 -29.78 -4.96 -3.18
CA ARG A 346 -29.83 -3.52 -3.50
C ARG A 346 -28.47 -2.85 -3.32
N ASP A 347 -27.80 -3.11 -2.19
CA ASP A 347 -26.55 -2.45 -1.82
C ASP A 347 -25.35 -2.95 -2.64
N THR A 348 -25.47 -4.11 -3.29
CA THR A 348 -24.48 -4.68 -4.21
C THR A 348 -24.72 -4.32 -5.68
N LEU A 349 -25.83 -3.63 -6.00
CA LEU A 349 -26.03 -3.10 -7.34
C LEU A 349 -24.92 -2.07 -7.64
N PRO A 350 -24.31 -2.11 -8.83
CA PRO A 350 -23.27 -1.16 -9.20
C PRO A 350 -23.78 0.30 -9.12
N ASP A 351 -23.18 1.11 -8.24
CA ASP A 351 -23.42 2.56 -8.12
C ASP A 351 -22.62 3.34 -9.18
N LEU A 352 -22.71 2.92 -10.44
CA LEU A 352 -22.10 3.59 -11.58
C LEU A 352 -23.17 4.35 -12.34
N ASN A 353 -22.93 5.61 -12.68
CA ASN A 353 -23.85 6.34 -13.55
C ASN A 353 -23.71 5.86 -15.02
N ASP A 354 -24.72 6.14 -15.86
CA ASP A 354 -24.72 5.67 -17.25
C ASP A 354 -23.53 6.19 -18.07
N ALA A 355 -23.08 7.42 -17.80
CA ALA A 355 -21.89 7.99 -18.43
C ALA A 355 -20.60 7.25 -18.03
N GLU A 356 -20.43 6.88 -16.75
CA GLU A 356 -19.30 6.11 -16.24
C GLU A 356 -19.25 4.71 -16.84
N ILE A 357 -20.42 4.07 -16.97
CA ILE A 357 -20.55 2.78 -17.66
C ILE A 357 -20.13 2.93 -19.12
N GLY A 358 -20.66 3.93 -19.83
CA GLY A 358 -20.31 4.20 -21.23
C GLY A 358 -18.83 4.51 -21.45
N GLN A 359 -18.23 5.32 -20.57
CA GLN A 359 -16.81 5.65 -20.59
C GLN A 359 -15.94 4.43 -20.31
N SER A 360 -16.34 3.59 -19.35
CA SER A 360 -15.64 2.35 -19.00
C SER A 360 -15.68 1.35 -20.15
N ILE A 361 -16.84 1.15 -20.78
CA ILE A 361 -16.98 0.31 -21.99
C ILE A 361 -16.12 0.85 -23.12
N ARG A 362 -16.10 2.17 -23.34
CA ARG A 362 -15.24 2.80 -24.36
C ARG A 362 -13.76 2.57 -24.09
N LEU A 363 -13.34 2.69 -22.83
CA LEU A 363 -11.97 2.41 -22.41
C LEU A 363 -11.62 0.94 -22.61
N ILE A 364 -12.51 0.01 -22.22
CA ILE A 364 -12.33 -1.43 -22.45
C ILE A 364 -12.25 -1.74 -23.94
N ASN A 365 -13.13 -1.17 -24.77
CA ASN A 365 -13.08 -1.34 -26.23
C ASN A 365 -11.80 -0.75 -26.82
N THR A 366 -11.26 0.33 -26.26
CA THR A 366 -9.96 0.89 -26.64
C THR A 366 -8.81 -0.06 -26.30
N TYR A 367 -8.88 -0.69 -25.13
CA TYR A 367 -7.93 -1.73 -24.70
C TYR A 367 -8.04 -2.98 -25.57
N LEU A 368 -9.24 -3.51 -25.82
CA LEU A 368 -9.49 -4.65 -26.71
C LEU A 368 -9.11 -4.35 -28.17
N GLY A 369 -9.30 -3.11 -28.61
CA GLY A 369 -8.97 -2.63 -29.95
C GLY A 369 -7.49 -2.34 -30.19
N GLY A 370 -6.61 -2.60 -29.21
CA GLY A 370 -5.15 -2.61 -29.42
C GLY A 370 -4.46 -1.25 -29.31
N GLN A 371 -5.10 -0.20 -28.80
CA GLN A 371 -4.47 1.13 -28.72
C GLN A 371 -3.51 1.30 -27.52
N VAL A 372 -3.52 0.38 -26.54
CA VAL A 372 -2.81 0.58 -25.26
C VAL A 372 -2.21 -0.67 -24.62
N ILE A 373 -2.40 -1.86 -25.19
CA ILE A 373 -1.83 -3.12 -24.68
C ILE A 373 -0.78 -3.64 -25.69
N PRO A 374 0.46 -3.95 -25.27
CA PRO A 374 1.38 -4.70 -26.11
C PRO A 374 0.81 -6.11 -26.36
N GLY A 375 0.77 -6.55 -27.62
CA GLY A 375 0.31 -7.89 -27.97
C GLY A 375 1.30 -8.97 -27.54
N GLU A 376 1.31 -10.08 -28.26
CA GLU A 376 2.29 -11.15 -28.00
C GLU A 376 3.73 -10.64 -28.11
N ARG A 377 4.61 -11.25 -27.30
CA ARG A 377 6.04 -10.94 -27.34
C ARG A 377 6.87 -12.21 -27.39
N VAL A 378 7.93 -12.16 -28.17
CA VAL A 378 8.96 -13.21 -28.27
C VAL A 378 10.24 -12.65 -27.66
N GLN A 379 10.80 -13.36 -26.69
CA GLN A 379 12.04 -12.96 -26.01
C GLN A 379 13.18 -13.87 -26.45
N LEU A 380 14.24 -13.25 -26.96
CA LEU A 380 15.44 -13.92 -27.42
C LEU A 380 16.62 -13.51 -26.54
N LEU A 381 17.32 -14.48 -25.97
CA LEU A 381 18.58 -14.24 -25.30
C LEU A 381 19.69 -14.15 -26.35
N VAL A 382 20.43 -13.06 -26.31
CA VAL A 382 21.62 -12.79 -27.11
C VAL A 382 22.84 -12.75 -26.17
N GLN A 383 23.77 -13.67 -26.37
CA GLN A 383 25.06 -13.68 -25.70
C GLN A 383 26.14 -13.22 -26.70
N GLY A 384 26.69 -12.01 -26.53
CA GLY A 384 27.72 -11.48 -27.46
C GLY A 384 27.67 -9.95 -27.65
N SER A 385 28.68 -9.41 -28.33
CA SER A 385 28.89 -7.95 -28.48
C SER A 385 27.71 -7.24 -29.13
N GLY A 386 27.39 -6.06 -28.59
CA GLY A 386 26.20 -5.24 -28.85
C GLY A 386 25.68 -5.25 -30.28
N VAL A 387 24.44 -5.67 -30.42
CA VAL A 387 23.69 -5.65 -31.68
C VAL A 387 23.12 -4.26 -31.90
N ASP A 388 23.24 -3.71 -33.11
CA ASP A 388 22.64 -2.43 -33.47
C ASP A 388 21.11 -2.59 -33.55
N GLU A 389 20.42 -2.02 -32.55
CA GLU A 389 18.97 -2.08 -32.36
C GLU A 389 18.19 -1.75 -33.62
N LYS A 390 18.56 -0.66 -34.31
CA LYS A 390 17.82 -0.18 -35.48
C LYS A 390 18.04 -1.03 -36.72
N ALA A 391 19.22 -1.63 -36.83
CA ALA A 391 19.53 -2.54 -37.94
C ALA A 391 18.84 -3.90 -37.76
N LEU A 392 18.67 -4.33 -36.50
CA LEU A 392 18.01 -5.58 -36.17
C LEU A 392 16.48 -5.48 -36.31
N GLU A 393 15.88 -4.36 -35.91
CA GLU A 393 14.45 -4.10 -36.07
C GLU A 393 14.01 -4.22 -37.54
N LYS A 394 14.72 -3.51 -38.45
CA LYS A 394 14.44 -3.56 -39.89
C LYS A 394 14.61 -4.95 -40.48
N LEU A 395 15.64 -5.66 -40.04
CA LEU A 395 15.90 -7.03 -40.51
C LEU A 395 14.74 -7.96 -40.14
N PHE A 396 14.29 -7.90 -38.89
CA PHE A 396 13.18 -8.73 -38.45
C PHE A 396 11.86 -8.32 -39.12
N GLN A 397 11.62 -7.02 -39.37
CA GLN A 397 10.43 -6.56 -40.10
C GLN A 397 10.40 -7.09 -41.55
N GLU A 398 11.54 -7.11 -42.24
CA GLU A 398 11.67 -7.62 -43.62
C GLU A 398 11.54 -9.15 -43.70
N GLU A 399 12.25 -9.88 -42.85
CA GLU A 399 12.30 -11.35 -42.90
C GLU A 399 11.07 -12.04 -42.27
N LEU A 400 10.50 -11.46 -41.21
CA LEU A 400 9.27 -11.99 -40.58
C LEU A 400 7.99 -11.43 -41.23
N GLN A 401 8.12 -10.60 -42.28
CA GLN A 401 7.02 -10.00 -43.03
C GLN A 401 6.00 -9.24 -42.16
N ASN A 402 6.44 -8.69 -41.02
CA ASN A 402 5.59 -7.92 -40.12
C ASN A 402 6.13 -6.49 -39.95
N PRO A 403 5.62 -5.52 -40.73
CA PRO A 403 6.14 -4.14 -40.74
C PRO A 403 5.79 -3.34 -39.47
N TYR A 404 4.93 -3.87 -38.60
CA TYR A 404 4.45 -3.21 -37.38
C TYR A 404 5.06 -3.79 -36.09
N MET A 405 5.99 -4.73 -36.23
CA MET A 405 6.68 -5.32 -35.10
C MET A 405 7.86 -4.43 -34.66
N HIS A 406 8.02 -4.31 -33.35
CA HIS A 406 9.07 -3.50 -32.71
C HIS A 406 10.00 -4.38 -31.88
N THR A 407 11.29 -4.04 -31.87
CA THR A 407 12.29 -4.70 -31.03
C THR A 407 12.68 -3.84 -29.85
N TYR A 408 12.81 -4.43 -28.66
CA TYR A 408 13.32 -3.77 -27.46
C TYR A 408 14.50 -4.54 -26.89
N PHE A 409 15.51 -3.82 -26.40
CA PHE A 409 16.68 -4.41 -25.77
C PHE A 409 16.65 -4.16 -24.27
N THR A 410 16.73 -5.23 -23.49
CA THR A 410 16.78 -5.16 -22.02
C THR A 410 18.00 -5.89 -21.48
N SER A 411 18.56 -5.35 -20.39
CA SER A 411 19.63 -6.04 -19.67
C SER A 411 19.07 -7.22 -18.88
N VAL A 412 19.88 -8.25 -18.75
CA VAL A 412 19.49 -9.50 -18.08
C VAL A 412 19.44 -9.40 -16.55
N GLY A 413 20.03 -8.33 -15.99
CA GLY A 413 19.95 -7.96 -14.59
C GLY A 413 20.57 -6.58 -14.36
N MET A 414 20.39 -6.02 -13.17
CA MET A 414 21.04 -4.77 -12.77
C MET A 414 21.84 -4.96 -11.47
N VAL A 415 23.09 -4.52 -11.47
CA VAL A 415 23.92 -4.55 -10.28
C VAL A 415 23.55 -3.36 -9.38
N SER A 416 23.29 -3.65 -8.12
CA SER A 416 23.02 -2.63 -7.11
C SER A 416 23.96 -2.85 -5.91
N PRO A 417 24.61 -1.80 -5.39
CA PRO A 417 25.38 -1.91 -4.17
C PRO A 417 24.43 -2.27 -3.00
N ASP A 418 24.83 -3.24 -2.19
CA ASP A 418 24.06 -3.60 -0.99
C ASP A 418 24.08 -2.43 0.01
N ALA A 419 22.90 -1.92 0.37
CA ALA A 419 22.73 -0.81 1.31
C ALA A 419 23.40 -1.10 2.66
N ARG A 420 23.49 -2.37 3.07
CA ARG A 420 24.18 -2.76 4.31
C ARG A 420 25.70 -2.63 4.18
N GLY A 421 26.26 -2.98 3.02
CA GLY A 421 27.68 -2.81 2.71
C GLY A 421 28.12 -1.34 2.78
N GLU A 422 27.31 -0.42 2.25
CA GLU A 422 27.58 1.01 2.32
C GLU A 422 27.59 1.56 3.76
N ILE A 423 26.66 1.10 4.61
CA ILE A 423 26.63 1.52 6.03
C ILE A 423 27.91 1.06 6.76
N PHE A 424 28.35 -0.18 6.55
CA PHE A 424 29.57 -0.69 7.19
C PHE A 424 30.83 0.02 6.67
N ARG A 425 30.87 0.36 5.39
CA ARG A 425 31.95 1.18 4.81
C ARG A 425 32.05 2.53 5.52
N ILE A 426 30.93 3.21 5.73
CA ILE A 426 30.88 4.48 6.48
C ILE A 426 31.37 4.27 7.92
N LEU A 427 30.94 3.21 8.61
CA LEU A 427 31.37 2.93 9.98
C LEU A 427 32.88 2.67 10.09
N LYS A 428 33.47 1.95 9.12
CA LYS A 428 34.92 1.70 9.05
C LYS A 428 35.69 2.99 8.80
N GLU A 429 35.19 3.85 7.91
CA GLU A 429 35.77 5.16 7.64
C GLU A 429 35.77 6.05 8.90
N VAL A 430 34.65 6.10 9.61
CA VAL A 430 34.52 6.83 10.88
C VAL A 430 35.51 6.29 11.92
N ARG A 431 35.63 4.97 12.09
CA ARG A 431 36.59 4.38 13.04
C ARG A 431 38.02 4.77 12.72
N SER A 432 38.40 4.75 11.45
CA SER A 432 39.76 5.13 11.00
C SER A 432 40.06 6.61 11.23
N ILE A 433 39.07 7.50 11.04
CA ILE A 433 39.16 8.93 11.34
C ILE A 433 39.35 9.15 12.85
N VAL A 434 38.54 8.47 13.69
CA VAL A 434 38.64 8.57 15.16
C VAL A 434 40.02 8.10 15.64
N ALA A 435 40.54 6.99 15.11
CA ALA A 435 41.88 6.50 15.43
C ALA A 435 42.98 7.51 15.05
N GLY A 436 42.81 8.21 13.93
CA GLY A 436 43.73 9.26 13.47
C GLY A 436 43.70 10.50 14.37
N MET A 437 42.51 10.96 14.76
CA MET A 437 42.33 12.07 15.69
C MET A 437 42.97 11.75 17.06
N LEU A 438 42.74 10.54 17.58
CA LEU A 438 43.36 10.08 18.82
C LEU A 438 44.89 10.03 18.71
N SER A 439 45.43 9.61 17.57
CA SER A 439 46.89 9.59 17.34
C SER A 439 47.51 10.99 17.38
N ILE A 440 46.84 12.00 16.81
CA ILE A 440 47.27 13.40 16.87
C ILE A 440 47.19 13.93 18.30
N ILE A 441 46.07 13.72 18.99
CA ILE A 441 45.87 14.17 20.38
C ILE A 441 46.93 13.53 21.29
N PHE A 442 47.15 12.23 21.18
CA PHE A 442 48.16 11.51 21.94
C PHE A 442 49.57 12.07 21.68
N THR A 443 49.89 12.36 20.41
CA THR A 443 51.18 12.97 20.05
C THR A 443 51.36 14.36 20.66
N ILE A 444 50.31 15.19 20.65
CA ILE A 444 50.31 16.51 21.33
C ILE A 444 50.60 16.33 22.82
N ILE A 445 49.88 15.43 23.48
CA ILE A 445 50.03 15.17 24.93
C ILE A 445 51.47 14.76 25.25
N VAL A 446 52.03 13.80 24.50
CA VAL A 446 53.41 13.34 24.70
C VAL A 446 54.40 14.49 24.47
N LEU A 447 54.26 15.28 23.41
CA LEU A 447 55.16 16.39 23.14
C LEU A 447 55.07 17.51 24.20
N VAL A 448 53.86 17.82 24.68
CA VAL A 448 53.65 18.83 25.73
C VAL A 448 54.22 18.37 27.07
N LEU A 449 53.96 17.12 27.47
CA LEU A 449 54.38 16.60 28.77
C LEU A 449 55.89 16.32 28.83
N ASP A 450 56.44 15.63 27.83
CA ASP A 450 57.82 15.13 27.87
C ASP A 450 58.83 16.08 27.20
N HIS A 451 58.45 16.72 26.10
CA HIS A 451 59.42 17.44 25.25
C HIS A 451 59.41 18.95 25.42
N ALA A 452 58.33 19.56 25.92
CA ALA A 452 58.27 21.00 26.17
C ALA A 452 59.29 21.46 27.23
N THR A 453 59.51 20.68 28.29
CA THR A 453 60.52 20.94 29.34
C THR A 453 61.93 20.96 28.75
N ILE A 454 62.28 19.93 27.99
CA ILE A 454 63.58 19.79 27.33
C ILE A 454 63.84 20.98 26.40
N PHE A 455 62.86 21.34 25.56
CA PHE A 455 63.03 22.46 24.63
C PHE A 455 63.13 23.81 25.34
N SER A 456 62.36 24.02 26.42
CA SER A 456 62.45 25.21 27.26
C SER A 456 63.85 25.37 27.86
N THR A 457 64.44 24.28 28.37
CA THR A 457 65.81 24.34 28.90
C THR A 457 66.87 24.50 27.81
N LEU A 458 66.73 23.83 26.67
CA LEU A 458 67.68 23.98 25.55
C LEU A 458 67.66 25.40 24.99
N LYS A 459 66.51 26.06 24.96
CA LYS A 459 66.41 27.49 24.62
C LYS A 459 67.13 28.36 25.66
N TYR A 460 66.92 28.10 26.96
CA TYR A 460 67.60 28.82 28.03
C TYR A 460 69.14 28.69 27.93
N VAL A 461 69.67 27.48 27.83
CA VAL A 461 71.11 27.21 27.70
C VAL A 461 71.69 27.85 26.43
N ARG A 462 70.91 27.97 25.36
CA ARG A 462 71.33 28.65 24.13
C ARG A 462 71.29 30.17 24.25
N ALA A 463 70.34 30.74 25.00
CA ALA A 463 70.27 32.17 25.27
C ALA A 463 71.49 32.68 26.06
N LEU A 464 72.12 31.82 26.86
CA LEU A 464 73.40 32.08 27.55
C LEU A 464 74.62 32.10 26.61
N LYS A 465 74.51 31.61 25.36
CA LYS A 465 75.59 31.65 24.35
C LYS A 465 75.45 32.90 23.47
N LYS A 466 76.59 33.47 23.02
CA LYS A 466 76.65 34.71 22.22
C LYS A 466 75.63 34.74 21.06
N PRO A 467 74.93 35.86 20.82
CA PRO A 467 73.87 35.92 19.82
C PRO A 467 74.41 35.75 18.40
N VAL A 468 73.72 34.93 17.60
CA VAL A 468 74.03 34.72 16.17
C VAL A 468 73.61 35.97 15.37
N ARG A 469 74.57 36.53 14.61
CA ARG A 469 74.50 37.88 14.00
C ARG A 469 73.61 37.99 12.74
N LYS A 470 73.14 36.89 12.14
CA LYS A 470 72.36 36.90 10.87
C LYS A 470 70.90 36.46 11.06
N ARG A 471 69.96 37.30 10.58
CA ARG A 471 68.48 37.13 10.71
C ARG A 471 67.95 35.85 10.04
N TRP A 472 68.54 35.43 8.92
CA TRP A 472 68.18 34.20 8.18
C TRP A 472 68.57 32.90 8.90
N MET A 473 69.65 32.92 9.70
CA MET A 473 70.04 31.77 10.53
C MET A 473 69.13 31.56 11.75
N ARG A 474 68.16 32.47 12.01
CA ARG A 474 67.12 32.24 13.03
C ARG A 474 65.99 31.34 12.54
N LEU A 475 65.73 31.31 11.23
CA LEU A 475 64.75 30.38 10.63
C LEU A 475 65.30 28.95 10.60
N PHE A 476 66.59 28.77 10.28
CA PHE A 476 67.32 27.52 10.45
C PHE A 476 67.84 27.33 11.88
N ASN A 477 66.95 27.53 12.86
CA ASN A 477 67.28 27.20 14.22
C ASN A 477 67.33 25.67 14.37
N PRO A 478 68.48 25.07 14.78
CA PRO A 478 68.58 23.61 14.96
C PRO A 478 67.54 23.07 15.95
N LEU A 479 67.03 23.91 16.83
CA LEU A 479 65.92 23.59 17.75
C LEU A 479 64.60 23.33 17.02
N PHE A 480 64.24 24.12 16.00
CA PHE A 480 63.01 23.88 15.22
C PHE A 480 63.16 22.64 14.35
N LEU A 481 64.35 22.40 13.78
CA LEU A 481 64.61 21.20 13.01
C LEU A 481 64.52 19.95 13.89
N LEU A 482 65.16 19.95 15.07
CA LEU A 482 65.08 18.84 16.02
C LEU A 482 63.65 18.61 16.53
N GLY A 483 62.94 19.66 16.92
CA GLY A 483 61.55 19.57 17.36
C GLY A 483 60.63 19.04 16.27
N GLY A 484 60.77 19.54 15.04
CA GLY A 484 60.00 19.06 13.90
C GLY A 484 60.31 17.61 13.56
N THR A 485 61.59 17.20 13.49
CA THR A 485 61.95 15.80 13.20
C THR A 485 61.42 14.84 14.27
N LEU A 486 61.45 15.25 15.53
CA LEU A 486 60.98 14.44 16.65
C LEU A 486 59.45 14.34 16.67
N GLY A 487 58.74 15.44 16.39
CA GLY A 487 57.29 15.44 16.22
C GLY A 487 56.83 14.58 15.02
N ALA A 488 57.56 14.66 13.91
CA ALA A 488 57.32 13.81 12.73
C ALA A 488 57.50 12.32 13.04
N LEU A 489 58.56 11.96 13.77
CA LEU A 489 58.85 10.58 14.13
C LEU A 489 57.80 10.01 15.09
N ILE A 490 57.42 10.76 16.13
CA ILE A 490 56.41 10.32 17.09
C ILE A 490 55.06 10.15 16.41
N LEU A 491 54.59 11.15 15.65
CA LEU A 491 53.30 11.07 14.98
C LEU A 491 53.25 9.90 13.99
N THR A 492 54.31 9.72 13.20
CA THR A 492 54.38 8.62 12.21
C THR A 492 54.38 7.25 12.91
N SER A 493 55.10 7.12 14.02
CA SER A 493 55.15 5.88 14.81
C SER A 493 53.79 5.55 15.43
N VAL A 494 53.13 6.55 16.03
CA VAL A 494 51.80 6.38 16.64
C VAL A 494 50.75 6.07 15.57
N TYR A 495 50.80 6.77 14.44
CA TYR A 495 49.90 6.55 13.31
C TYR A 495 50.02 5.13 12.74
N TYR A 496 51.26 4.64 12.58
CA TYR A 496 51.52 3.28 12.12
C TYR A 496 51.07 2.22 13.14
N LEU A 497 51.37 2.41 14.43
CA LEU A 497 50.91 1.50 15.49
C LEU A 497 49.38 1.44 15.60
N SER A 498 48.72 2.59 15.43
CA SER A 498 47.26 2.70 15.52
C SER A 498 46.54 2.12 14.31
N ARG A 499 47.26 1.73 13.24
CA ARG A 499 46.69 1.39 11.92
C ARG A 499 45.65 2.42 11.46
N SER A 500 45.87 3.69 11.78
CA SER A 500 44.95 4.75 11.36
C SER A 500 45.07 4.92 9.86
N GLN A 501 43.93 4.97 9.18
CA GLN A 501 43.85 5.27 7.75
C GLN A 501 42.85 6.41 7.58
N ILE A 502 43.29 7.64 7.86
CA ILE A 502 42.45 8.80 7.56
C ILE A 502 42.34 8.92 6.02
N PRO A 503 41.13 8.90 5.45
CA PRO A 503 40.92 9.13 4.02
C PRO A 503 41.59 10.44 3.58
N PHE A 504 42.25 10.45 2.43
CA PHE A 504 43.00 11.60 1.87
C PHE A 504 44.29 12.03 2.60
N PHE A 505 44.65 11.44 3.75
CA PHE A 505 45.93 11.71 4.42
C PHE A 505 46.96 10.65 4.08
N GLY A 506 47.72 10.89 3.01
CA GLY A 506 48.89 10.06 2.69
C GLY A 506 49.98 10.17 3.76
N GLY A 507 50.85 9.17 3.85
CA GLY A 507 52.02 9.16 4.75
C GLY A 507 52.86 10.45 4.76
N PRO A 508 53.13 11.11 3.61
CA PRO A 508 53.85 12.38 3.58
C PRO A 508 53.15 13.51 4.34
N VAL A 509 51.81 13.56 4.31
CA VAL A 509 51.01 14.58 5.02
C VAL A 509 51.12 14.37 6.52
N VAL A 510 51.11 13.12 6.99
CA VAL A 510 51.29 12.78 8.41
C VAL A 510 52.68 13.22 8.90
N VAL A 511 53.73 12.96 8.12
CA VAL A 511 55.09 13.42 8.43
C VAL A 511 55.15 14.95 8.51
N GLY A 512 54.55 15.64 7.53
CA GLY A 512 54.49 17.11 7.51
C GLY A 512 53.74 17.70 8.70
N LEU A 513 52.59 17.12 9.06
CA LEU A 513 51.82 17.54 10.24
C LEU A 513 52.59 17.32 11.54
N GLY A 514 53.25 16.16 11.70
CA GLY A 514 54.06 15.87 12.87
C GLY A 514 55.23 16.85 13.00
N PHE A 515 55.84 17.22 11.86
CA PHE A 515 56.88 18.24 11.81
C PHE A 515 56.36 19.61 12.28
N ALA A 516 55.23 20.07 11.73
CA ALA A 516 54.62 21.34 12.11
C ALA A 516 54.26 21.38 13.61
N LEU A 517 53.71 20.28 14.12
CA LEU A 517 53.32 20.15 15.52
C LEU A 517 54.53 20.17 16.46
N GLY A 518 55.61 19.47 16.09
CA GLY A 518 56.89 19.53 16.82
C GLY A 518 57.51 20.92 16.85
N VAL A 519 57.47 21.65 15.73
CA VAL A 519 57.91 23.06 15.65
C VAL A 519 57.06 23.96 16.55
N LEU A 520 55.74 23.77 16.54
CA LEU A 520 54.80 24.54 17.38
C LEU A 520 55.12 24.35 18.86
N ILE A 521 55.38 23.13 19.29
CA ILE A 521 55.77 22.84 20.68
C ILE A 521 57.09 23.53 21.04
N VAL A 522 58.09 23.55 20.14
CA VAL A 522 59.31 24.32 20.38
C VAL A 522 59.00 25.81 20.55
N VAL A 523 58.13 26.41 19.74
CA VAL A 523 57.75 27.82 19.87
C VAL A 523 57.13 28.08 21.25
N PHE A 524 56.15 27.27 21.65
CA PHE A 524 55.38 27.47 22.89
C PHE A 524 55.97 26.80 24.15
N ALA A 525 57.13 26.15 24.06
CA ALA A 525 57.75 25.40 25.16
C ALA A 525 57.87 26.20 26.47
N GLU A 526 58.22 27.48 26.38
CA GLU A 526 58.37 28.39 27.54
C GLU A 526 57.03 28.70 28.21
N ARG A 527 55.92 28.67 27.46
CA ARG A 527 54.57 28.91 27.95
C ARG A 527 53.96 27.67 28.59
N PHE A 528 54.20 26.49 28.00
CA PHE A 528 53.70 25.22 28.54
C PHE A 528 54.50 24.72 29.74
N SER A 529 55.82 24.95 29.74
CA SER A 529 56.70 24.55 30.84
C SER A 529 57.84 25.55 31.02
N PRO A 530 57.62 26.64 31.77
CA PRO A 530 58.71 27.52 32.15
C PRO A 530 59.70 26.75 33.06
N VAL A 531 60.98 26.94 32.79
CA VAL A 531 62.07 26.39 33.61
C VAL A 531 62.52 27.48 34.58
N HIS A 532 62.60 27.17 35.87
CA HIS A 532 63.09 28.13 36.86
C HIS A 532 64.59 28.40 36.64
N SER A 533 64.90 29.62 36.23
CA SER A 533 66.27 30.04 35.92
C SER A 533 67.21 29.92 37.12
N MET A 534 66.70 30.14 38.33
CA MET A 534 67.46 30.01 39.58
C MET A 534 67.88 28.57 39.87
N GLU A 535 67.00 27.58 39.63
CA GLU A 535 67.32 26.16 39.83
C GLU A 535 68.40 25.69 38.85
N LEU A 536 68.32 26.14 37.59
CA LEU A 536 69.31 25.79 36.59
C LEU A 536 70.68 26.42 36.86
N MET A 537 70.71 27.70 37.28
CA MET A 537 71.94 28.40 37.64
C MET A 537 72.58 27.79 38.90
N ALA A 538 71.78 27.43 39.91
CA ALA A 538 72.27 26.74 41.11
C ALA A 538 72.94 25.41 40.74
N ALA A 539 72.28 24.61 39.90
CA ALA A 539 72.81 23.32 39.43
C ALA A 539 74.12 23.47 38.64
N GLN A 540 74.24 24.50 37.79
CA GLN A 540 75.49 24.80 37.08
C GLN A 540 76.61 25.27 38.02
N SER A 541 76.28 26.07 39.05
CA SER A 541 77.25 26.54 40.05
C SER A 541 77.77 25.41 40.95
N LEU A 542 76.97 24.36 41.16
CA LEU A 542 77.37 23.11 41.85
C LEU A 542 78.27 22.21 40.99
N GLY A 543 78.60 22.61 39.75
CA GLY A 543 79.48 21.85 38.86
C GLY A 543 78.81 20.63 38.19
N LEU A 544 77.48 20.52 38.26
CA LEU A 544 76.77 19.42 37.62
C LEU A 544 76.91 19.48 36.10
N SER A 545 77.17 18.34 35.48
CA SER A 545 77.25 18.25 34.02
C SER A 545 75.87 18.49 33.39
N ASN A 546 75.82 19.02 32.15
CA ASN A 546 74.55 19.25 31.43
C ASN A 546 73.65 18.00 31.35
N ARG A 547 74.22 16.79 31.42
CA ARG A 547 73.47 15.52 31.45
C ARG A 547 72.83 15.27 32.82
N GLN A 548 73.51 15.61 33.91
CA GLN A 548 72.97 15.51 35.28
C GLN A 548 71.87 16.55 35.50
N ILE A 549 72.08 17.80 35.04
CA ILE A 549 71.06 18.86 35.11
C ILE A 549 69.75 18.43 34.39
N MET A 550 69.86 17.80 33.22
CA MET A 550 68.71 17.25 32.48
C MET A 550 67.97 16.14 33.21
N ARG A 551 68.67 15.29 33.96
CA ARG A 551 68.07 14.14 34.65
C ARG A 551 67.53 14.46 36.03
N GLU A 552 68.17 15.39 36.74
CA GLU A 552 67.94 15.64 38.16
C GLU A 552 67.09 16.89 38.39
N VAL A 553 67.29 17.93 37.59
CA VAL A 553 66.66 19.25 37.79
C VAL A 553 65.47 19.47 36.84
N ILE A 554 65.59 19.03 35.58
CA ILE A 554 64.62 19.36 34.52
C ILE A 554 63.47 18.34 34.41
N ILE A 555 63.69 17.11 34.90
CA ILE A 555 62.67 16.05 34.98
C ILE A 555 62.27 15.88 36.46
N PRO A 556 61.43 16.78 37.02
CA PRO A 556 61.03 16.69 38.41
C PRO A 556 60.13 15.46 38.63
N PRO A 557 60.19 14.82 39.81
CA PRO A 557 59.39 13.62 40.11
C PRO A 557 57.87 13.86 40.16
N SER A 558 57.43 15.11 40.12
CA SER A 558 56.03 15.54 40.26
C SER A 558 55.27 15.72 38.94
N ARG A 559 55.89 15.50 37.78
CA ARG A 559 55.20 15.61 36.47
C ARG A 559 54.93 14.24 35.85
N PRO A 560 53.73 13.97 35.32
CA PRO A 560 53.45 12.76 34.56
C PRO A 560 54.12 12.85 33.17
N GLY A 561 54.95 11.86 32.82
CA GLY A 561 55.63 11.79 31.52
C GLY A 561 56.40 10.48 31.33
N LEU A 562 56.56 10.01 30.09
CA LEU A 562 57.30 8.77 29.76
C LEU A 562 58.77 8.87 30.16
N LEU A 563 59.35 10.07 30.07
CA LEU A 563 60.75 10.30 30.42
C LEU A 563 61.00 10.15 31.92
N VAL A 564 60.01 10.42 32.77
CA VAL A 564 60.10 10.19 34.21
C VAL A 564 60.18 8.69 34.51
N MET A 565 59.33 7.89 33.85
CA MET A 565 59.29 6.44 34.03
C MET A 565 60.63 5.79 33.63
N LEU A 566 61.22 6.22 32.52
CA LEU A 566 62.53 5.76 32.04
C LEU A 566 63.70 6.22 32.94
N ASN A 567 63.56 7.38 33.59
CA ASN A 567 64.63 7.98 34.40
C ASN A 567 64.60 7.53 35.88
N ARG A 568 63.57 6.78 36.33
CA ARG A 568 63.48 6.26 37.71
C ARG A 568 64.66 5.38 38.14
N PHE A 569 65.29 4.66 37.22
CA PHE A 569 66.35 3.68 37.54
C PHE A 569 67.79 4.25 37.51
N LYS A 570 67.97 5.53 37.16
CA LYS A 570 69.30 6.12 36.94
C LYS A 570 69.55 7.41 37.72
N LYS A 571 68.71 7.71 38.71
CA LYS A 571 68.91 8.83 39.63
C LYS A 571 70.00 8.47 40.65
N GLN A 572 70.95 9.38 40.86
CA GLN A 572 72.00 9.25 41.87
C GLN A 572 71.71 10.11 43.12
N PHE A 573 70.75 11.03 43.02
CA PHE A 573 70.25 11.90 44.09
C PHE A 573 68.72 11.88 44.14
#